data_AF-A0A4P6P5K7-F1
#
_entry.id   AF-A0A4P6P5K7-F1
#
_cell.length_a   1.000
_cell.length_b   1.000
_cell.length_c   1.000
_cell.angle_alpha   90.00
_cell.angle_beta   90.00
_cell.angle_gamma   90.00
#
_symmetry.space_group_name_H-M   'P 1'
#
loop_
_entity.id
_entity.type
_entity.pdbx_description
1 polymer ?
#
loop_
_entity_poly.entity_id
_entity_poly.type
_entity_poly.pdbx_seq_one_letter_code
_entity_poly.pdbx_strand_id
1 'polypeptide(L)'
;METLIRKGKATFFGDRSFAHGISRSGHFNKRESEELAIYGATLEGLHQGTLFPENEEESQFIMEVQQAGEGQLYLSNLWKKYLRAVEKSRVHHGFSRSHGRTRDINSNEHLFI
;
A
#
# COMPACT_ATOMS: atom_id res chain seq x y z
N MET A 1 11.19 18.37 1.25
CA MET A 1 11.40 18.72 -0.17
C MET A 1 10.62 20.00 -0.46
N GLU A 2 11.04 20.81 -1.42
CA GLU A 2 10.23 21.92 -1.93
C GLU A 2 9.33 21.36 -3.03
N THR A 3 8.03 21.25 -2.75
CA THR A 3 7.01 20.83 -3.71
C THR A 3 5.91 21.89 -3.69
N LEU A 4 5.35 22.28 -4.84
CA LEU A 4 4.22 23.22 -4.90
C LEU A 4 2.88 22.55 -4.58
N ILE A 5 2.88 21.23 -4.38
CA ILE A 5 1.68 20.50 -3.95
C ILE A 5 1.26 20.97 -2.55
N ARG A 6 -0.03 21.29 -2.40
CA ARG A 6 -0.56 21.77 -1.13
C ARG A 6 -0.57 20.67 -0.07
N LYS A 7 -0.23 21.04 1.16
CA LYS A 7 -0.35 20.15 2.32
C LYS A 7 -1.81 19.87 2.63
N GLY A 8 -2.10 18.62 3.01
CA GLY A 8 -3.44 18.22 3.40
C GLY A 8 -3.88 18.93 4.67
N LYS A 9 -5.18 19.21 4.80
CA LYS A 9 -5.75 19.76 6.05
C LYS A 9 -5.67 18.79 7.23
N ALA A 10 -5.58 17.49 6.94
CA ALA A 10 -5.51 16.43 7.93
C ALA A 10 -4.36 15.49 7.62
N THR A 11 -3.79 14.92 8.68
CA THR A 11 -2.71 13.94 8.57
C THR A 11 -3.24 12.63 8.01
N PHE A 12 -2.63 12.14 6.94
CA PHE A 12 -3.06 10.91 6.27
C PHE A 12 -2.30 9.70 6.82
N PHE A 13 -2.98 8.89 7.64
CA PHE A 13 -2.38 7.68 8.21
C PHE A 13 -2.59 6.43 7.35
N GLY A 14 -3.40 6.52 6.29
CA GLY A 14 -3.74 5.38 5.44
C GLY A 14 -4.49 4.27 6.18
N ASP A 15 -5.18 4.58 7.28
CA ASP A 15 -5.86 3.62 8.17
C ASP A 15 -6.84 2.69 7.43
N ARG A 16 -7.51 3.22 6.40
CA ARG A 16 -8.40 2.46 5.50
C ARG A 16 -7.68 1.37 4.68
N SER A 17 -6.37 1.50 4.49
CA SER A 17 -5.56 0.58 3.68
C SER A 17 -4.58 -0.23 4.52
N PHE A 18 -4.11 0.32 5.64
CA PHE A 18 -3.23 -0.33 6.60
C PHE A 18 -3.86 -0.22 7.97
N ALA A 19 -4.43 -1.31 8.49
CA ALA A 19 -5.07 -1.35 9.81
C ALA A 19 -4.14 -0.95 10.98
N HIS A 20 -2.82 -0.94 10.76
CA HIS A 20 -1.80 -0.53 11.73
C HIS A 20 -1.03 0.73 11.30
N GLY A 21 -1.43 1.38 10.20
CA GLY A 21 -0.81 2.58 9.65
C GLY A 21 0.40 2.33 8.74
N ILE A 22 0.68 3.32 7.87
CA ILE A 22 1.76 3.27 6.86
C ILE A 22 3.13 3.04 7.50
N SER A 23 3.42 3.69 8.63
CA SER A 23 4.71 3.60 9.33
C SER A 23 5.06 2.20 9.86
N ARG A 24 4.07 1.35 10.13
CA ARG A 24 4.27 -0.03 10.61
C ARG A 24 4.27 -1.07 9.50
N SER A 25 4.00 -0.67 8.26
CA SER A 25 3.96 -1.60 7.12
C SER A 25 5.35 -2.12 6.71
N GLY A 26 6.44 -1.46 7.11
CA GLY A 26 7.82 -1.83 6.74
C GLY A 26 8.18 -1.55 5.27
N HIS A 27 7.26 -0.98 4.48
CA HIS A 27 7.48 -0.66 3.06
C HIS A 27 8.01 0.76 2.81
N PHE A 28 7.86 1.64 3.81
CA PHE A 28 8.20 3.07 3.71
C PHE A 28 9.23 3.44 4.77
N ASN A 29 10.16 4.30 4.39
CA ASN A 29 11.10 4.91 5.32
C ASN A 29 10.39 5.99 6.15
N LYS A 30 10.94 6.35 7.32
CA LYS A 30 10.35 7.35 8.23
C LYS A 30 9.96 8.64 7.50
N ARG A 31 10.86 9.15 6.66
CA ARG A 31 10.63 10.36 5.85
C ARG A 31 9.47 10.18 4.86
N GLU A 32 9.42 9.06 4.14
CA GLU A 32 8.33 8.77 3.20
C GLU A 32 6.97 8.72 3.92
N SER A 33 6.94 8.10 5.10
CA SER A 33 5.76 8.04 5.95
C SER A 33 5.31 9.44 6.40
N GLU A 34 6.24 10.31 6.78
CA GLU A 34 5.96 11.70 7.17
C GLU A 34 5.43 12.52 5.98
N GLU A 35 6.01 12.36 4.79
CA GLU A 35 5.53 13.05 3.58
C GLU A 35 4.12 12.56 3.19
N LEU A 36 3.87 11.25 3.21
CA LEU A 36 2.52 10.71 3.01
C LEU A 36 1.55 11.20 4.09
N ALA A 37 1.99 11.37 5.33
CA ALA A 37 1.17 11.91 6.39
C ALA A 37 0.79 13.39 6.12
N ILE A 38 1.69 14.18 5.55
CA ILE A 38 1.47 15.62 5.27
C ILE A 38 0.66 15.82 3.98
N TYR A 39 1.04 15.14 2.90
CA TYR A 39 0.48 15.37 1.56
C TYR A 39 -0.60 14.35 1.18
N GLY A 40 -0.63 13.17 1.81
CA GLY A 40 -1.48 12.05 1.39
C GLY A 40 -2.97 12.38 1.35
N ALA A 41 -3.48 13.27 2.22
CA ALA A 41 -4.88 13.68 2.16
C ALA A 41 -5.20 14.50 0.91
N THR A 42 -4.27 15.37 0.47
CA THR A 42 -4.38 16.10 -0.79
C THR A 42 -4.26 15.13 -1.97
N LEU A 43 -3.24 14.27 -1.97
CA LEU A 43 -2.97 13.32 -3.06
C LEU A 43 -4.15 12.37 -3.26
N GLU A 44 -4.73 11.87 -2.17
CA GLU A 44 -5.95 11.05 -2.20
C GLU A 44 -7.11 11.81 -2.83
N GLY A 45 -7.32 13.07 -2.44
CA GLY A 45 -8.40 13.87 -2.99
C GLY A 45 -8.24 14.19 -4.48
N LEU A 46 -7.01 14.50 -4.91
CA LEU A 46 -6.68 14.71 -6.33
C LEU A 46 -6.90 13.41 -7.14
N HIS A 47 -6.46 12.27 -6.59
CA HIS A 47 -6.63 10.97 -7.24
C HIS A 47 -8.11 10.54 -7.33
N GLN A 48 -8.90 10.81 -6.29
CA GLN A 48 -10.34 10.52 -6.29
C GLN A 48 -11.17 11.54 -7.10
N GLY A 49 -10.57 12.65 -7.54
CA GLY A 49 -11.28 13.76 -8.18
C GLY A 49 -12.17 14.56 -7.23
N THR A 50 -11.99 14.43 -5.91
CA THR A 50 -12.67 15.26 -4.91
C THR A 50 -11.98 16.62 -4.71
N LEU A 51 -10.69 16.71 -5.06
CA LEU A 51 -9.94 17.95 -5.14
C LEU A 51 -9.55 18.24 -6.59
N PHE A 52 -9.62 19.51 -6.97
CA PHE A 52 -9.16 20.00 -8.26
C PHE A 52 -7.70 20.48 -8.15
N PRO A 53 -6.86 20.16 -9.15
CA PRO A 53 -5.50 20.68 -9.18
C PRO A 53 -5.53 22.21 -9.32
N GLU A 54 -4.81 22.91 -8.46
CA GLU A 54 -4.62 24.36 -8.53
C GLU A 54 -3.29 24.72 -9.21
N ASN A 55 -2.34 23.78 -9.22
CA ASN A 55 -1.01 23.98 -9.79
C ASN A 55 -0.66 22.98 -10.89
N GLU A 56 0.36 23.33 -11.68
CA GLU A 56 0.91 22.46 -12.72
C GLU A 56 1.45 21.15 -12.12
N GLU A 57 2.12 21.21 -10.96
CA GLU A 57 2.59 20.00 -10.26
C GLU A 57 1.43 19.06 -9.86
N GLU A 58 0.29 19.62 -9.42
CA GLU A 58 -0.88 18.79 -9.06
C GLU A 58 -1.51 18.17 -10.30
N SER A 59 -1.55 18.90 -11.42
CA SER A 59 -2.04 18.38 -12.69
C SER A 59 -1.12 17.27 -13.22
N GLN A 60 0.19 17.49 -13.18
CA GLN A 60 1.20 16.48 -13.51
C GLN A 60 1.06 15.25 -12.62
N PHE A 61 0.89 15.43 -11.30
CA PHE A 61 0.67 14.32 -10.37
C PHE A 61 -0.51 13.44 -10.79
N ILE A 62 -1.66 14.03 -11.14
CA ILE A 62 -2.84 13.27 -11.57
C ILE A 62 -2.54 12.47 -12.84
N MET A 63 -1.93 13.13 -13.85
CA MET A 63 -1.55 12.47 -15.10
C MET A 63 -0.59 11.31 -14.86
N GLU A 64 0.42 11.53 -14.04
CA GLU A 64 1.42 10.53 -13.72
C GLU A 64 0.82 9.37 -12.96
N VAL A 65 -0.01 9.60 -11.94
CA VAL A 65 -0.64 8.52 -11.16
C VAL A 65 -1.55 7.64 -12.02
N GLN A 66 -2.22 8.22 -13.03
CA GLN A 66 -2.99 7.46 -14.01
C GLN A 66 -2.10 6.66 -15.00
N GLN A 67 -0.89 7.15 -15.26
CA GLN A 67 0.08 6.43 -16.08
C GLN A 67 0.81 5.33 -15.28
N ALA A 68 1.02 4.18 -15.92
CA ALA A 68 1.68 3.03 -15.30
C ALA A 68 3.21 3.17 -15.13
N GLY A 69 3.80 4.30 -15.52
CA GLY A 69 5.25 4.56 -15.49
C GLY A 69 5.77 5.18 -14.19
N GLU A 70 7.06 5.49 -14.13
CA GLU A 70 7.60 6.38 -13.11
C GLU A 70 7.28 7.82 -13.49
N GLY A 71 6.79 8.60 -12.52
CA GLY A 71 6.58 10.02 -12.69
C GLY A 71 7.88 10.80 -12.51
N GLN A 72 7.93 11.98 -13.12
CA GLN A 72 8.85 13.05 -12.85
C GLN A 72 8.75 13.55 -11.40
N LEU A 73 7.54 13.53 -10.81
CA LEU A 73 7.35 13.99 -9.44
C LEU A 73 7.71 12.93 -8.41
N TYR A 74 8.46 13.34 -7.39
CA TYR A 74 8.74 12.47 -6.25
C TYR A 74 7.45 12.01 -5.56
N LEU A 75 6.49 12.93 -5.36
CA LEU A 75 5.22 12.63 -4.70
C LEU A 75 4.35 11.66 -5.51
N SER A 76 4.40 11.70 -6.86
CA SER A 76 3.66 10.75 -7.70
C SER A 76 4.24 9.34 -7.59
N ASN A 77 5.57 9.21 -7.60
CA ASN A 77 6.25 7.93 -7.36
C ASN A 77 5.97 7.38 -5.96
N LEU A 78 6.00 8.24 -4.94
CA LEU A 78 5.69 7.87 -3.57
C LEU A 78 4.22 7.40 -3.43
N TRP A 79 3.28 8.10 -4.07
CA TRP A 79 1.87 7.70 -4.08
C TRP A 79 1.63 6.38 -4.82
N LYS A 80 2.27 6.16 -5.96
CA LYS A 80 2.23 4.87 -6.68
C LYS A 80 2.77 3.74 -5.81
N LYS A 81 3.88 3.97 -5.11
CA LYS A 81 4.44 3.02 -4.14
C LYS A 81 3.44 2.73 -3.02
N TYR A 82 2.75 3.75 -2.51
CA TYR A 82 1.64 3.60 -1.57
C TYR A 82 0.54 2.69 -2.16
N LEU A 83 -0.02 3.00 -3.33
CA LEU A 83 -1.07 2.20 -3.97
C LEU A 83 -0.67 0.72 -4.14
N ARG A 84 0.56 0.46 -4.59
CA ARG A 84 1.11 -0.91 -4.72
C ARG A 84 1.21 -1.62 -3.38
N ALA A 85 1.63 -0.91 -2.33
CA ALA A 85 1.71 -1.47 -0.98
C ALA A 85 0.31 -1.75 -0.41
N VAL A 86 -0.67 -0.86 -0.63
CA VAL A 86 -2.07 -1.07 -0.28
C VAL A 86 -2.62 -2.33 -0.94
N GLU A 87 -2.41 -2.48 -2.25
CA GLU A 87 -2.85 -3.65 -2.99
C GLU A 87 -2.23 -4.93 -2.43
N LYS A 88 -0.93 -4.95 -2.18
CA LYS A 88 -0.24 -6.09 -1.54
C LYS A 88 -0.77 -6.39 -0.14
N SER A 89 -1.04 -5.37 0.67
CA SER A 89 -1.58 -5.55 2.04
C SER A 89 -3.03 -6.05 2.04
N ARG A 90 -3.83 -5.72 1.02
CA ARG A 90 -5.17 -6.30 0.85
C ARG A 90 -5.13 -7.78 0.45
N VAL A 91 -4.08 -8.21 -0.24
CA VAL A 91 -3.87 -9.61 -0.68
C VAL A 91 -3.23 -10.47 0.44
N HIS A 92 -3.55 -10.19 1.71
CA HIS A 92 -3.29 -11.14 2.78
C HIS A 92 -4.24 -12.33 2.60
N HIS A 93 -3.73 -13.37 1.94
CA HIS A 93 -4.33 -14.68 1.80
C HIS A 93 -4.97 -15.10 3.13
N GLY A 94 -6.29 -15.20 3.15
CA GLY A 94 -6.99 -16.00 4.15
C GLY A 94 -6.35 -17.39 4.14
N PHE A 95 -5.86 -17.81 5.30
CA PHE A 95 -5.34 -19.14 5.57
C PHE A 95 -6.17 -20.20 4.84
N SER A 96 -5.56 -20.94 3.91
CA SER A 96 -6.12 -22.19 3.42
C SER A 96 -5.30 -23.36 3.97
N ARG A 97 -5.84 -23.86 5.09
CA ARG A 97 -5.93 -25.26 5.52
C ARG A 97 -4.64 -25.98 5.91
N SER A 98 -4.51 -26.11 7.23
CA SER A 98 -3.91 -27.24 7.94
C SER A 98 -4.01 -28.55 7.15
N HIS A 99 -2.88 -29.12 6.77
CA HIS A 99 -2.80 -30.57 6.49
C HIS A 99 -2.50 -31.30 7.79
N GLY A 100 -3.44 -31.23 8.72
CA GLY A 100 -3.56 -32.19 9.80
C GLY A 100 -4.29 -33.42 9.29
N ARG A 101 -3.60 -34.32 8.59
CA ARG A 101 -4.04 -35.71 8.46
C ARG A 101 -2.98 -36.64 9.04
N THR A 102 -3.28 -36.96 10.29
CA THR A 102 -2.91 -38.16 11.03
C THR A 102 -2.75 -39.41 10.15
N ARG A 103 -1.63 -40.10 10.39
CA ARG A 103 -1.50 -41.55 10.59
C ARG A 103 -1.63 -42.46 9.36
N ASP A 104 -0.49 -42.71 8.72
CA ASP A 104 -0.22 -43.99 8.09
C ASP A 104 0.27 -44.97 9.17
N ILE A 105 -0.59 -45.89 9.58
CA ILE A 105 -0.17 -47.12 10.26
C ILE A 105 0.21 -48.06 9.12
N ASN A 106 1.51 -48.22 8.87
CA ASN A 106 2.01 -49.35 8.13
C ASN A 106 3.26 -49.88 8.81
N SER A 107 3.07 -50.91 9.62
CA SER A 107 4.00 -52.04 9.67
C SER A 107 3.16 -53.27 9.94
N ASN A 108 2.69 -53.86 8.85
CA ASN A 108 2.08 -55.16 8.81
C ASN A 108 3.20 -56.20 9.04
N GLU A 109 3.53 -56.47 10.30
CA GLU A 109 4.38 -57.60 10.69
C GLU A 109 3.66 -58.39 11.77
N HIS A 110 2.83 -59.34 11.34
CA HIS A 110 2.53 -60.49 12.17
C HIS A 110 2.31 -61.73 11.31
N LEU A 111 3.19 -62.70 11.56
CA LEU A 111 3.21 -64.07 11.06
C LEU A 111 1.88 -64.82 11.28
N PHE A 112 1.81 -65.99 10.62
CA PHE A 112 0.97 -67.20 10.78
C PHE A 112 0.38 -67.52 9.39
N ILE A 113 0.67 -68.64 8.72
CA ILE A 113 1.08 -69.99 9.11
C ILE A 113 1.90 -70.58 7.95
#